data_AF-A0A838SMA2-F1
#
_entry.id   AF-A0A838SMA2-F1
#
_cell.length_a   1.000
_cell.length_b   1.000
_cell.length_c   1.000
_cell.angle_alpha   90.00
_cell.angle_beta   90.00
_cell.angle_gamma   90.00
#
_symmetry.space_group_name_H-M   'P 1'
#
loop_
_entity.id
_entity.type
_entity.pdbx_description
1 polymer ?
#
loop_
_entity_poly.entity_id
_entity_poly.type
_entity_poly.pdbx_seq_one_letter_code
_entity_poly.pdbx_strand_id
1 'polypeptide(L)'
;MRPEDLRDFLGRQRWFAGKGRQWTVTQVQPLAWLREDLPSVRIELVTVRYAEGDEETYQLPLVRRAEAAQQLEHVLVGWEYDERAACDVAVYDALHDKEVTGTWLRNIAADVDLGSVVFHKEPVAHDP
;
A
#
# COMPACT_ATOMS: atom_id res chain seq x y z
N MET A 1 -5.75 8.90 4.86
CA MET A 1 -5.07 8.37 6.06
C MET A 1 -4.23 9.47 6.65
N ARG A 2 -4.07 9.52 7.98
CA ARG A 2 -3.33 10.61 8.61
C ARG A 2 -1.83 10.31 8.59
N PRO A 3 -0.93 11.31 8.43
CA PRO A 3 0.51 11.08 8.38
C PRO A 3 1.09 10.33 9.59
N GLU A 4 0.51 10.52 10.77
CA GLU A 4 0.89 9.81 12.00
C GLU A 4 0.61 8.31 11.95
N ASP A 5 -0.48 7.88 11.30
CA ASP A 5 -0.83 6.46 11.14
C ASP A 5 0.25 5.77 10.27
N LEU A 6 0.64 6.43 9.18
CA LEU A 6 1.73 5.97 8.31
C LEU A 6 3.07 5.96 9.03
N ARG A 7 3.37 7.02 9.81
CA ARG A 7 4.61 7.11 10.58
C ARG A 7 4.72 5.94 11.57
N ASP A 8 3.65 5.68 12.31
CA ASP A 8 3.61 4.62 13.31
C ASP A 8 3.67 3.24 12.64
N PHE A 9 3.00 3.06 11.49
CA PHE A 9 3.08 1.82 10.72
C PHE A 9 4.50 1.56 10.19
N LEU A 10 5.10 2.52 9.48
CA LEU A 10 6.45 2.42 8.90
C LEU A 10 7.51 2.14 9.97
N GLY A 11 7.45 2.86 11.11
CA GLY A 11 8.42 2.70 12.19
C GLY A 11 8.48 1.29 12.79
N ARG A 12 7.38 0.52 12.69
CA ARG A 12 7.31 -0.88 13.17
C ARG A 12 7.83 -1.90 12.14
N GLN A 13 8.02 -1.53 10.88
CA GLN A 13 8.36 -2.48 9.82
C GLN A 13 9.81 -2.92 9.87
N ARG A 14 10.07 -4.19 9.55
CA ARG A 14 11.44 -4.72 9.50
C ARG A 14 12.26 -4.11 8.36
N TRP A 15 11.61 -3.80 7.25
CA TRP A 15 12.20 -3.26 6.03
C TRP A 15 12.40 -1.73 6.04
N PHE A 16 11.85 -1.02 7.02
CA PHE A 16 12.00 0.43 7.10
C PHE A 16 13.42 0.80 7.58
N ALA A 17 14.13 1.59 6.78
CA ALA A 17 15.54 1.93 7.00
C ALA A 17 15.74 3.10 7.97
N GLY A 18 14.70 3.90 8.24
CA GLY A 18 14.77 5.10 9.07
C GLY A 18 14.83 4.87 10.59
N LYS A 19 15.09 3.64 11.04
CA LYS A 19 15.12 3.31 12.48
C LYS A 19 16.28 4.02 13.18
N GLY A 20 15.99 4.55 14.37
CA GLY A 20 16.96 5.32 15.17
C GLY A 20 17.25 6.72 14.64
N ARG A 21 16.59 7.13 13.54
CA ARG A 21 16.68 8.48 12.97
C ARG A 21 15.43 9.28 13.27
N GLN A 22 15.53 10.60 13.25
CA GLN A 22 14.37 11.48 13.25
C GLN A 22 13.90 11.68 11.80
N TRP A 23 12.60 11.54 11.56
CA TRP A 23 12.01 11.67 10.23
C TRP A 23 10.53 12.04 10.31
N THR A 24 9.98 12.49 9.19
CA THR A 24 8.55 12.76 9.02
C THR A 24 8.06 12.25 7.67
N VAL A 25 6.77 11.95 7.56
CA VAL A 25 6.12 11.72 6.26
C VAL A 25 5.87 13.09 5.62
N THR A 26 6.40 13.30 4.42
CA THR A 26 6.30 14.58 3.69
C THR A 26 5.33 14.52 2.52
N GLN A 27 5.13 13.35 1.94
CA GLN A 27 4.23 13.15 0.81
C GLN A 27 3.59 11.76 0.84
N VAL A 28 2.31 11.72 0.51
CA VAL A 28 1.57 10.48 0.23
C VAL A 28 0.98 10.63 -1.17
N GLN A 29 1.54 9.89 -2.12
CA GLN A 29 1.10 9.92 -3.51
C GLN A 29 0.31 8.64 -3.81
N PRO A 30 -1.02 8.73 -4.01
CA PRO A 30 -1.79 7.60 -4.47
C PRO A 30 -1.43 7.27 -5.91
N LEU A 31 -1.24 5.99 -6.20
CA LEU A 31 -1.16 5.46 -7.57
C LEU A 31 -2.54 4.90 -7.98
N ALA A 32 -2.56 4.06 -9.01
CA ALA A 32 -3.78 3.48 -9.53
C ALA A 32 -4.46 2.54 -8.53
N TRP A 33 -5.79 2.53 -8.57
CA TRP A 33 -6.58 1.50 -7.92
C TRP A 33 -6.40 0.17 -8.65
N LEU A 34 -6.00 -0.86 -7.90
CA LEU A 34 -5.99 -2.25 -8.39
C LEU A 34 -7.39 -2.87 -8.29
N ARG A 35 -8.20 -2.33 -7.37
CA ARG A 35 -9.61 -2.65 -7.18
C ARG A 35 -10.28 -1.43 -6.53
N GLU A 36 -11.35 -0.92 -7.13
CA GLU A 36 -12.01 0.28 -6.60
C GLU A 36 -13.11 -0.02 -5.58
N ASP A 37 -13.81 -1.15 -5.71
CA ASP A 37 -14.90 -1.52 -4.80
C ASP A 37 -14.36 -2.23 -3.54
N LEU A 38 -15.06 -2.07 -2.41
CA LEU A 38 -14.67 -2.69 -1.16
C LEU A 38 -14.65 -4.24 -1.25
N PRO A 39 -13.63 -4.91 -0.66
CA PRO A 39 -12.39 -4.32 -0.16
C PRO A 39 -11.55 -3.71 -1.30
N SER A 40 -11.29 -2.40 -1.23
CA SER A 40 -10.65 -1.64 -2.30
C SER A 40 -9.13 -1.64 -2.10
N VAL A 41 -8.37 -1.64 -3.20
CA VAL A 41 -6.93 -1.88 -3.19
C VAL A 41 -6.24 -0.81 -4.03
N ARG A 42 -5.25 -0.15 -3.44
CA ARG A 42 -4.41 0.85 -4.11
C ARG A 42 -2.98 0.75 -3.62
N ILE A 43 -2.05 1.12 -4.48
CA ILE A 43 -0.66 1.33 -4.08
C ILE A 43 -0.47 2.81 -3.78
N GLU A 44 0.17 3.13 -2.66
CA GLU A 44 0.56 4.49 -2.30
C GLU A 44 2.08 4.58 -2.17
N LEU A 45 2.66 5.67 -2.70
CA LEU A 45 4.06 6.01 -2.48
C LEU A 45 4.15 6.99 -1.31
N VAL A 46 4.83 6.59 -0.25
CA VAL A 46 5.03 7.40 0.95
C VAL A 46 6.47 7.88 0.99
N THR A 47 6.66 9.18 0.86
CA THR A 47 7.97 9.82 0.99
C THR A 47 8.19 10.24 2.44
N VAL A 48 9.32 9.81 2.99
CA VAL A 48 9.82 10.24 4.29
C VAL A 48 11.01 11.18 4.09
N ARG A 49 11.08 12.23 4.90
CA ARG A 49 12.24 13.12 4.98
C ARG A 49 12.90 12.95 6.34
N TYR A 50 14.19 12.73 6.32
CA TYR A 50 15.03 12.66 7.50
C TYR A 50 15.44 14.05 7.98
N ALA A 51 15.71 14.18 9.29
CA ALA A 51 16.20 15.44 9.85
C ALA A 51 17.55 15.85 9.26
N GLU A 52 18.35 14.89 8.78
CA GLU A 52 19.63 15.13 8.09
C GLU A 52 19.47 15.63 6.64
N GLY A 53 18.24 15.61 6.09
CA GLY A 53 17.88 16.23 4.83
C GLY A 53 17.67 15.26 3.65
N ASP A 54 18.10 14.02 3.78
CA ASP A 54 17.83 12.95 2.81
C ASP A 54 16.36 12.50 2.83
N GLU A 55 15.91 11.94 1.71
CA GLU A 55 14.55 11.42 1.52
C GLU A 55 14.58 9.98 1.02
N GLU A 56 13.57 9.22 1.42
CA GLU A 56 13.31 7.87 0.93
C GLU A 56 11.83 7.73 0.59
N THR A 57 11.52 6.97 -0.46
CA THR A 57 10.15 6.67 -0.86
C THR A 57 9.86 5.19 -0.71
N TYR A 58 8.76 4.87 -0.04
CA TYR A 58 8.30 3.52 0.22
C TYR A 58 7.01 3.24 -0.52
N GLN A 59 6.90 2.06 -1.12
CA GLN A 59 5.67 1.58 -1.72
C GLN A 59 4.83 0.84 -0.68
N LEU A 60 3.59 1.29 -0.49
CA LEU A 60 2.61 0.64 0.39
C LEU A 60 1.40 0.14 -0.41
N PRO A 61 1.30 -1.18 -0.63
CA PRO A 61 0.04 -1.85 -0.98
C PRO A 61 -0.98 -1.70 0.15
N LEU A 62 -2.11 -1.04 -0.09
CA LEU A 62 -3.13 -0.80 0.93
C LEU A 62 -4.48 -1.37 0.53
N VAL A 63 -5.12 -2.07 1.47
CA VAL A 63 -6.50 -2.55 1.34
C VAL A 63 -7.39 -1.83 2.34
N ARG A 64 -8.56 -1.37 1.88
CA ARG A 64 -9.60 -0.72 2.71
C ARG A 64 -10.76 -1.67 2.89
N ARG A 65 -11.23 -1.82 4.12
CA ARG A 65 -12.39 -2.66 4.45
C ARG A 65 -13.37 -1.88 5.31
N ALA A 66 -14.66 -1.93 4.98
CA ALA A 66 -15.72 -1.35 5.82
C ALA A 66 -15.81 -2.07 7.18
N GLU A 67 -15.63 -3.39 7.18
CA GLU A 67 -15.61 -4.19 8.40
C GLU A 67 -14.17 -4.47 8.83
N ALA A 68 -13.90 -4.28 10.13
CA ALA A 68 -12.61 -4.62 10.72
C ALA A 68 -12.33 -6.12 10.55
N ALA A 69 -11.13 -6.45 10.09
CA ALA A 69 -10.70 -7.81 9.85
C ALA A 69 -9.75 -8.23 10.97
N GLN A 70 -10.24 -9.00 11.93
CA GLN A 70 -9.47 -9.42 13.11
C GLN A 70 -8.13 -10.09 12.73
N GLN A 71 -8.14 -10.89 11.66
CA GLN A 71 -6.93 -11.57 11.15
C GLN A 71 -5.86 -10.61 10.61
N LEU A 72 -6.22 -9.35 10.33
CA LEU A 72 -5.33 -8.32 9.80
C LEU A 72 -4.93 -7.26 10.84
N GLU A 73 -5.38 -7.36 12.11
CA GLU A 73 -5.10 -6.34 13.13
C GLU A 73 -3.61 -6.03 13.30
N HIS A 74 -2.76 -7.05 13.21
CA HIS A 74 -1.30 -6.92 13.31
C HIS A 74 -0.65 -6.10 12.18
N VAL A 75 -1.39 -5.85 11.09
CA VAL A 75 -0.98 -5.06 9.92
C VAL A 75 -1.92 -3.90 9.64
N LEU A 76 -2.71 -3.50 10.64
CA LEU A 76 -3.49 -2.26 10.59
C LEU A 76 -2.54 -1.08 10.45
N VAL A 77 -2.79 -0.27 9.42
CA VAL A 77 -2.09 0.99 9.17
C VAL A 77 -2.83 2.11 9.90
N GLY A 78 -4.14 2.19 9.71
CA GLY A 78 -4.98 3.22 10.33
C GLY A 78 -6.43 3.15 9.87
N TRP A 79 -7.16 4.24 10.10
CA TRP A 79 -8.56 4.41 9.73
C TRP A 79 -8.73 5.67 8.88
N GLU A 80 -9.66 5.66 7.94
CA GLU A 80 -10.04 6.84 7.17
C GLU A 80 -11.52 6.80 6.78
N TYR A 81 -12.11 7.96 6.50
CA TYR A 81 -13.45 8.03 5.94
C TYR A 81 -13.40 7.81 4.43
N ASP A 82 -14.12 6.81 3.93
CA ASP A 82 -14.27 6.57 2.49
C ASP A 82 -15.51 7.32 1.98
N GLU A 83 -15.30 8.34 1.16
CA GLU A 83 -16.37 9.18 0.62
C GLU A 83 -17.34 8.41 -0.29
N ARG A 84 -16.85 7.37 -0.99
CA ARG A 84 -17.66 6.59 -1.94
C ARG A 84 -18.54 5.57 -1.21
N ALA A 85 -18.01 4.94 -0.17
CA ALA A 85 -18.76 4.01 0.68
C ALA A 85 -19.59 4.73 1.77
N ALA A 86 -19.31 6.01 2.02
CA ALA A 86 -19.93 6.84 3.06
C ALA A 86 -19.82 6.21 4.47
N CYS A 87 -18.65 5.64 4.78
CA CYS A 87 -18.36 5.03 6.08
C CYS A 87 -16.86 5.14 6.42
N ASP A 88 -16.54 4.94 7.69
CA ASP A 88 -15.15 4.71 8.10
C ASP A 88 -14.68 3.34 7.62
N VAL A 89 -13.49 3.30 7.03
CA VAL A 89 -12.83 2.07 6.59
C VAL A 89 -11.53 1.87 7.37
N ALA A 90 -11.27 0.62 7.71
CA ALA A 90 -9.97 0.21 8.23
C ALA A 90 -9.01 -0.04 7.07
N VAL A 91 -7.77 0.46 7.18
CA VAL A 91 -6.73 0.34 6.15
C VAL A 91 -5.60 -0.56 6.64
N TYR A 92 -5.29 -1.59 5.85
CA TYR A 92 -4.28 -2.61 6.18
C TYR A 92 -3.22 -2.72 5.08
N ASP A 93 -2.09 -3.33 5.40
CA ASP A 93 -1.15 -3.82 4.38
C ASP A 93 -1.82 -4.91 3.53
N ALA A 94 -2.03 -4.62 2.25
CA ALA A 94 -2.73 -5.51 1.34
C ALA A 94 -1.98 -6.82 1.06
N LEU A 95 -0.66 -6.87 1.26
CA LEU A 95 0.14 -8.08 1.04
C LEU A 95 -0.12 -9.16 2.11
N HIS A 96 -0.77 -8.79 3.20
CA HIS A 96 -1.21 -9.71 4.25
C HIS A 96 -2.67 -10.17 4.09
N ASP A 97 -3.43 -9.52 3.23
CA ASP A 97 -4.82 -9.88 2.96
C ASP A 97 -4.91 -10.88 1.80
N LYS A 98 -5.15 -12.14 2.16
CA LYS A 98 -5.24 -13.27 1.23
C LYS A 98 -6.37 -13.14 0.21
N GLU A 99 -7.43 -12.37 0.50
CA GLU A 99 -8.55 -12.17 -0.43
C GLU A 99 -8.10 -11.34 -1.65
N VAL A 100 -7.21 -10.36 -1.41
CA VAL A 100 -6.82 -9.38 -2.43
C VAL A 100 -5.40 -9.56 -2.95
N THR A 101 -4.52 -10.28 -2.25
CA THR A 101 -3.12 -10.48 -2.68
C THR A 101 -3.03 -11.12 -4.08
N GLY A 102 -4.00 -11.94 -4.48
CA GLY A 102 -4.05 -12.52 -5.82
C GLY A 102 -4.17 -11.49 -6.96
N THR A 103 -4.55 -10.24 -6.66
CA THR A 103 -4.71 -9.17 -7.67
C THR A 103 -3.39 -8.81 -8.34
N TRP A 104 -2.27 -8.83 -7.61
CA TRP A 104 -0.94 -8.59 -8.19
C TRP A 104 -0.61 -9.60 -9.28
N LEU A 105 -0.74 -10.89 -8.96
CA LEU A 105 -0.43 -11.96 -9.91
C LEU A 105 -1.37 -11.96 -11.12
N ARG A 106 -2.66 -11.66 -10.91
CA ARG A 106 -3.62 -11.52 -12.02
C ARG A 106 -3.26 -10.36 -12.95
N ASN A 107 -2.89 -9.21 -12.40
CA ASN A 107 -2.51 -8.04 -13.19
C ASN A 107 -1.20 -8.27 -13.96
N ILE A 108 -0.21 -8.94 -13.34
CA ILE A 108 1.01 -9.41 -14.02
C ILE A 108 0.62 -10.34 -15.17
N ALA A 109 -0.15 -11.40 -14.89
CA ALA A 109 -0.49 -12.41 -15.90
C ALA A 109 -1.22 -11.83 -17.13
N ALA A 110 -2.01 -10.78 -16.92
CA ALA A 110 -2.81 -10.11 -17.94
C ALA A 110 -2.13 -8.87 -18.56
N ASP A 111 -0.87 -8.57 -18.23
CA ASP A 111 -0.12 -7.42 -18.77
C ASP A 111 -0.89 -6.09 -18.63
N VAL A 112 -1.47 -5.84 -17.45
CA VAL A 112 -2.39 -4.72 -17.22
C VAL A 112 -1.64 -3.39 -17.10
N ASP A 113 -2.11 -2.39 -17.84
CA ASP A 113 -1.72 -0.98 -17.70
C ASP A 113 -2.83 -0.18 -16.97
N LEU A 114 -2.51 0.35 -15.78
CA LEU A 114 -3.39 1.21 -14.99
C LEU A 114 -2.91 2.68 -14.97
N GLY A 115 -2.08 3.07 -15.93
CA GLY A 115 -1.46 4.38 -16.05
C GLY A 115 -0.28 4.57 -15.11
N SER A 116 -0.54 4.77 -13.81
CA SER A 116 0.52 4.99 -12.82
C SER A 116 1.17 3.71 -12.30
N VAL A 117 0.60 2.56 -12.64
CA VAL A 117 1.13 1.22 -12.37
C VAL A 117 0.96 0.38 -13.62
N VAL A 118 2.05 -0.18 -14.12
CA VAL A 118 2.04 -1.09 -15.27
C VAL A 118 2.60 -2.43 -14.81
N PHE A 119 1.88 -3.49 -15.11
CA PHE A 119 2.28 -4.85 -14.81
C PHE A 119 2.72 -5.54 -16.11
N HIS A 120 3.88 -6.19 -16.05
CA HIS A 120 4.43 -6.92 -17.19
C HIS A 120 4.68 -8.38 -16.80
N LYS A 121 4.19 -9.30 -17.63
CA LYS A 121 4.57 -10.70 -17.60
C LYS A 121 5.84 -10.87 -18.42
N GLU A 122 6.85 -11.50 -17.83
CA GLU A 122 8.03 -11.89 -18.59
C GLU A 122 7.64 -12.87 -19.72
N PRO A 123 8.16 -12.69 -20.95
CA PRO A 123 7.94 -13.63 -22.02
C PRO A 123 8.48 -15.01 -21.60
N VAL A 124 7.71 -16.06 -21.89
CA VAL A 124 8.20 -17.42 -21.68
C VAL A 124 9.36 -17.66 -22.63
N ALA A 125 10.58 -17.68 -22.10
CA ALA A 125 11.75 -18.08 -22.86
C ALA A 125 11.47 -19.46 -23.48
N HIS A 126 11.44 -19.53 -24.81
CA HIS A 126 11.56 -20.81 -25.49
C HIS A 126 13.03 -21.19 -25.41
N ASP A 127 13.33 -22.34 -24.80
CA ASP A 127 14.65 -22.96 -24.99
C ASP A 127 14.84 -23.19 -26.49
N PRO A 128 16.04 -22.88 -27.05
CA PRO A 128 16.30 -22.98 -28.49
C PRO A 128 16.20 -24.40 -29.05
#